data_AF-A0AAV7RJG5-F1
#
_entry.id   AF-A0AAV7RJG5-F1
#
_cell.length_a   1.000
_cell.length_b   1.000
_cell.length_c   1.000
_cell.angle_alpha   90.00
_cell.angle_beta   90.00
_cell.angle_gamma   90.00
#
_symmetry.space_group_name_H-M   'P 1'
#
loop_
_entity.id
_entity.type
_entity.pdbx_description
1 polymer ?
#
loop_
_entity_poly.entity_id
_entity_poly.type
_entity_poly.pdbx_seq_one_letter_code
_entity_poly.pdbx_strand_id
1 'polypeptide(L)'
;MQCTRDLDLYMSSALGLLGVLLLVRQKFTPATYGKHVDVLNKHTYIMVPAKCGWFLQELPSFLVPFLLVIYSPQPGSPGCWLLLLTFCWHYFHR
;
A
#
# COMPACT_ATOMS: atom_id res chain seq x y z
N MET A 1 -3.30 20.54 -8.26
CA MET A 1 -2.19 19.59 -8.50
C MET A 1 -1.87 19.61 -9.99
N GLN A 2 -0.61 19.84 -10.37
CA GLN A 2 -0.21 19.71 -11.78
C GLN A 2 -0.02 18.22 -12.09
N CYS A 3 -0.61 17.74 -13.17
CA CYS A 3 -0.44 16.37 -13.63
C CYS A 3 0.98 16.21 -14.22
N THR A 4 1.86 15.53 -13.50
CA THR A 4 3.23 15.23 -13.93
C THR A 4 3.30 13.83 -14.51
N ARG A 5 3.03 13.73 -15.82
CA ARG A 5 2.93 12.44 -16.54
C ARG A 5 4.16 11.55 -16.36
N ASP A 6 5.36 12.14 -16.35
CA ASP A 6 6.60 11.38 -16.22
C ASP A 6 6.70 10.72 -14.84
N LEU A 7 6.34 11.45 -13.77
CA LEU A 7 6.36 10.92 -12.41
C LEU A 7 5.36 9.76 -12.26
N ASP A 8 4.16 9.91 -12.79
CA ASP A 8 3.13 8.86 -12.78
C ASP A 8 3.62 7.58 -13.48
N LEU A 9 4.27 7.73 -14.65
CA LEU A 9 4.86 6.61 -15.39
C LEU A 9 6.00 5.93 -14.61
N TYR A 10 6.88 6.71 -13.98
CA TYR A 10 7.99 6.16 -13.19
C TYR A 10 7.50 5.41 -11.96
N MET A 11 6.54 5.96 -11.20
CA MET A 11 6.01 5.29 -10.00
C MET A 11 5.22 4.03 -10.36
N SER A 12 4.41 4.09 -11.43
CA SER A 12 3.65 2.93 -11.91
C SER A 12 4.56 1.81 -12.43
N SER A 13 5.60 2.15 -13.20
CA SER A 13 6.56 1.17 -13.69
C SER A 13 7.40 0.58 -12.55
N ALA A 14 7.83 1.39 -11.58
CA ALA A 14 8.53 0.92 -10.39
C ALA A 14 7.68 -0.06 -9.58
N LEU A 15 6.38 0.23 -9.39
CA LEU A 15 5.45 -0.68 -8.70
C LEU A 15 5.31 -2.01 -9.44
N GLY A 16 5.17 -1.97 -10.78
CA GLY A 16 5.11 -3.17 -11.61
C GLY A 16 6.37 -4.01 -11.52
N LEU A 17 7.55 -3.39 -11.65
CA LEU A 17 8.84 -4.07 -11.52
C LEU A 17 9.03 -4.68 -10.13
N LEU A 18 8.72 -3.93 -9.08
CA LEU A 18 8.77 -4.42 -7.70
C LEU A 18 7.83 -5.61 -7.50
N GLY A 19 6.63 -5.57 -8.06
CA GLY A 19 5.68 -6.68 -8.03
C GLY A 19 6.25 -7.96 -8.67
N VAL A 20 6.87 -7.85 -9.84
CA VAL A 20 7.53 -8.99 -10.50
C VAL A 20 8.69 -9.53 -9.66
N LEU A 21 9.54 -8.64 -9.13
CA LEU A 21 10.67 -9.03 -8.27
C LEU A 21 10.20 -9.74 -7.00
N LEU A 22 9.15 -9.22 -6.34
CA LEU A 22 8.55 -9.83 -5.15
C LEU A 22 7.92 -11.18 -5.47
N LEU A 23 7.27 -11.33 -6.62
CA LEU A 23 6.71 -12.60 -7.06
C LEU A 23 7.81 -13.65 -7.26
N VAL A 24 8.89 -13.29 -7.94
CA VAL A 24 10.05 -14.19 -8.12
C VAL A 24 10.65 -14.55 -6.77
N ARG A 25 10.86 -13.58 -5.88
CA ARG A 25 11.38 -13.82 -4.52
C ARG A 25 10.47 -14.75 -3.72
N GLN A 26 9.16 -14.53 -3.73
CA GLN A 26 8.18 -15.30 -2.96
C GLN A 26 8.08 -16.77 -3.41
N LYS A 27 8.47 -17.10 -4.64
CA LYS A 27 8.60 -18.50 -5.08
C LYS A 27 9.70 -19.25 -4.34
N PHE A 28 10.75 -18.56 -3.91
CA PHE A 28 11.90 -19.17 -3.23
C PHE A 28 11.87 -18.98 -1.71
N THR A 29 11.37 -17.83 -1.25
CA THR A 29 11.36 -17.47 0.17
C THR A 29 10.01 -16.85 0.52
N PRO A 30 9.17 -17.51 1.35
CA PRO A 30 7.89 -16.95 1.76
C PRO A 30 8.12 -15.69 2.60
N ALA A 31 7.16 -14.77 2.55
CA ALA A 31 7.20 -13.57 3.37
C ALA A 31 7.13 -13.96 4.86
N THR A 32 8.05 -13.41 5.66
CA THR A 32 8.28 -13.78 7.07
C THR A 32 7.25 -13.14 8.01
N TYR A 33 5.97 -13.40 7.77
CA TYR A 33 4.86 -13.01 8.64
C TYR A 33 3.85 -14.16 8.78
N GLY A 34 3.02 -14.12 9.82
CA GLY A 34 2.01 -15.15 10.08
C GLY A 34 2.63 -16.54 10.27
N LYS A 35 2.16 -17.53 9.48
CA LYS A 35 2.60 -18.94 9.59
C LYS A 35 4.05 -19.18 9.14
N HIS A 36 4.65 -18.24 8.42
CA HIS A 36 5.99 -18.34 7.86
C HIS A 36 7.03 -17.56 8.68
N VAL A 37 6.69 -17.18 9.91
CA VAL A 37 7.65 -16.63 10.86
C VAL A 37 8.59 -17.75 11.31
N ASP A 38 9.86 -17.61 10.98
CA ASP A 38 10.88 -18.54 11.45
C ASP A 38 11.15 -18.29 12.94
N VAL A 39 10.55 -19.13 13.78
CA VAL A 39 10.63 -19.05 15.25
C VAL A 39 12.07 -19.26 15.74
N LEU A 40 12.91 -19.94 14.97
CA LEU A 40 14.31 -20.23 15.32
C LEU A 40 15.22 -19.00 15.16
N ASN A 41 14.88 -18.06 14.26
CA ASN A 41 15.65 -16.85 13.99
C ASN A 41 15.10 -15.59 14.65
N LYS A 42 14.32 -15.74 15.74
CA LYS A 42 13.69 -14.62 16.48
C LYS A 42 14.67 -13.56 16.98
N HIS A 43 15.95 -13.89 17.17
CA HIS A 43 16.97 -12.96 17.64
C HIS A 43 17.46 -11.96 16.58
N THR A 44 17.11 -12.16 15.31
CA THR A 44 17.59 -11.32 14.20
C THR A 44 16.65 -10.15 13.87
N TYR A 45 15.40 -10.17 14.37
CA TYR A 45 14.36 -9.21 13.95
C TYR A 45 13.68 -8.52 15.14
N ILE A 46 13.46 -7.22 15.00
CA ILE A 46 12.61 -6.45 15.93
C ILE A 46 11.14 -6.74 15.57
N MET A 47 10.43 -7.43 16.45
CA MET A 47 9.00 -7.69 16.29
C MET A 47 8.18 -6.58 16.92
N VAL A 48 7.16 -6.10 16.20
CA VAL A 48 6.16 -5.17 16.72
C VAL A 48 4.83 -5.88 16.95
N PRO A 49 3.96 -5.37 17.85
CA PRO A 49 2.63 -5.93 18.02
C PRO A 49 1.88 -5.95 16.69
N ALA A 50 1.34 -7.11 16.30
CA ALA A 50 0.75 -7.32 14.98
C ALA A 50 -0.34 -6.29 14.64
N LYS A 51 -1.18 -5.93 15.62
CA LYS A 51 -2.21 -4.88 15.46
C LYS A 51 -1.61 -3.54 15.07
N CYS A 52 -0.53 -3.12 15.74
CA CYS A 52 0.15 -1.86 15.45
C CYS A 52 0.88 -1.91 14.10
N GLY A 53 1.52 -3.04 13.79
CA GLY A 53 2.19 -3.24 12.51
C GLY A 53 1.22 -3.12 11.32
N TRP A 54 0.10 -3.84 11.37
CA TRP A 54 -0.94 -3.77 10.34
C TRP A 54 -1.56 -2.37 10.25
N PHE A 55 -1.92 -1.76 11.38
CA PHE A 55 -2.50 -0.42 11.39
C PHE A 55 -1.56 0.62 10.77
N LEU A 56 -0.29 0.66 11.20
CA LEU A 56 0.68 1.62 10.66
C LEU A 56 1.02 1.37 9.19
N GLN A 57 0.99 0.11 8.75
CA GLN A 57 1.28 -0.26 7.36
C GLN A 57 0.14 0.12 6.41
N GLU A 58 -1.12 -0.06 6.82
CA GLU A 58 -2.29 0.18 5.95
C GLU A 58 -2.80 1.63 6.03
N LEU A 59 -2.51 2.36 7.13
CA LEU A 59 -2.94 3.75 7.35
C LEU A 59 -2.57 4.71 6.21
N PRO A 60 -1.36 4.70 5.60
CA PRO A 60 -1.01 5.60 4.50
C PRO A 60 -1.92 5.42 3.29
N SER A 61 -2.31 4.17 3.00
CA SER A 61 -3.20 3.83 1.89
C SER A 61 -4.60 4.40 2.09
N PHE A 62 -5.09 4.51 3.32
CA PHE A 62 -6.34 5.21 3.61
C PHE A 62 -6.18 6.73 3.63
N LEU A 63 -5.19 7.21 4.39
CA LEU A 63 -5.05 8.63 4.72
C LEU A 63 -4.71 9.48 3.50
N VAL A 64 -3.83 9.01 2.61
CA VAL A 64 -3.39 9.80 1.46
C VAL A 64 -4.55 10.08 0.47
N PRO A 65 -5.33 9.08 0.02
CA PRO A 65 -6.50 9.33 -0.83
C PRO A 65 -7.61 10.11 -0.13
N PHE A 66 -7.81 9.90 1.17
CA PHE A 66 -8.80 10.65 1.94
C PHE A 66 -8.46 12.15 2.01
N LEU A 67 -7.19 12.47 2.25
CA LEU A 67 -6.71 13.86 2.20
C LEU A 67 -6.82 14.43 0.77
N LEU A 68 -6.53 13.62 -0.25
CA LEU A 68 -6.69 14.04 -1.64
C LEU A 68 -8.15 14.40 -1.96
N VAL A 69 -9.11 13.61 -1.46
CA VAL A 69 -10.55 13.90 -1.54
C VAL A 69 -10.91 15.22 -0.88
N ILE A 70 -10.44 15.47 0.35
CA ILE A 70 -10.80 16.69 1.11
C ILE A 70 -10.18 17.95 0.50
N TYR A 71 -8.93 17.85 0.06
CA TYR A 71 -8.14 19.01 -0.34
C TYR A 71 -8.01 19.21 -1.85
N SER A 72 -8.63 18.35 -2.68
CA SER A 72 -8.58 18.53 -4.14
C SER A 72 -9.38 19.77 -4.55
N PRO A 73 -8.74 20.79 -5.15
CA PRO A 73 -9.43 22.00 -5.61
C PRO A 73 -10.18 21.80 -6.94
N GLN A 74 -10.07 20.64 -7.58
CA GLN A 74 -10.73 20.35 -8.86
C GLN A 74 -11.84 19.32 -8.67
N PRO A 75 -13.04 19.56 -9.24
CA PRO A 75 -14.09 18.56 -9.25
C PRO A 75 -13.67 17.40 -10.17
N GLY A 76 -13.30 16.28 -9.57
CA GLY A 76 -13.16 15.02 -10.30
C GLY A 76 -14.48 14.64 -10.96
N SER A 77 -14.42 13.88 -12.05
CA SER A 77 -15.63 13.29 -12.64
C SER A 77 -16.34 12.41 -11.59
N PRO A 78 -17.66 12.21 -11.69
CA PRO A 78 -18.39 11.33 -10.75
C PRO A 78 -17.79 9.92 -10.69
N GLY A 79 -17.24 9.41 -11.80
CA GLY A 79 -16.51 8.13 -11.82
C GLY A 79 -15.23 8.15 -11.00
N CYS A 80 -14.46 9.25 -11.02
CA CYS A 80 -13.27 9.40 -10.20
C CYS A 80 -13.62 9.39 -8.70
N TRP A 81 -14.70 10.06 -8.32
CA TRP A 81 -15.23 10.03 -6.96
C TRP A 81 -15.63 8.63 -6.49
N LEU A 82 -16.34 7.87 -7.33
CA LEU A 82 -16.71 6.49 -7.00
C LEU A 82 -15.48 5.59 -6.79
N LEU A 83 -14.46 5.71 -7.64
CA LEU A 83 -13.21 4.94 -7.50
C LEU A 83 -12.46 5.32 -6.21
N LEU A 84 -12.35 6.60 -5.91
CA LEU A 84 -11.69 7.07 -4.68
C LEU A 84 -12.46 6.63 -3.43
N LEU A 85 -13.79 6.73 -3.43
CA LEU A 85 -14.61 6.33 -2.28
C LEU A 85 -14.56 4.83 -2.04
N THR A 86 -14.62 4.00 -3.09
CA THR A 86 -14.49 2.55 -2.95
C THR A 86 -13.09 2.15 -2.47
N PHE A 87 -12.05 2.84 -2.91
CA PHE A 87 -10.69 2.67 -2.40
C PHE A 87 -10.58 3.04 -0.91
N CYS A 88 -11.05 4.22 -0.53
CA CYS A 88 -11.07 4.67 0.87
C CYS A 88 -11.88 3.71 1.76
N TRP A 89 -13.04 3.25 1.29
CA TRP A 89 -13.88 2.30 2.03
C TRP A 89 -13.17 0.96 2.28
N HIS A 90 -12.50 0.43 1.25
CA HIS A 90 -11.70 -0.79 1.36
C HIS A 90 -10.60 -0.66 2.42
N TYR A 91 -9.83 0.42 2.40
CA TYR A 91 -8.74 0.65 3.36
C TYR A 91 -9.21 1.13 4.74
N PHE A 92 -10.46 1.57 4.88
CA PHE A 92 -11.03 1.87 6.19
C PHE A 92 -11.42 0.59 6.95
N HIS A 93 -11.87 -0.45 6.24
CA HIS A 93 -12.22 -1.74 6.83
C HIS A 93 -11.00 -2.64 7.08
N ARG A 94 -9.91 -2.42 6.34
CA ARG A 94 -8.70 -3.25 6.36
C ARG A 94 -7.78 -2.92 7.51
#